data_AF-A0A2G6HZ60-F1
#
_entry.id   AF-A0A2G6HZ60-F1
#
_cell.length_a   1.000
_cell.length_b   1.000
_cell.length_c   1.000
_cell.angle_alpha   90.00
_cell.angle_beta   90.00
_cell.angle_gamma   90.00
#
_symmetry.space_group_name_H-M   'P 1'
#
loop_
_entity.id
_entity.type
_entity.pdbx_description
1 polymer ?
#
loop_
_entity_poly.entity_id
_entity_poly.type
_entity_poly.pdbx_seq_one_letter_code
_entity_poly.pdbx_strand_id
1 'polypeptide(L)'
;MMGTKGRKPVTKKKKPFWLLWLLLLLLLLIGGFIGWDLSGKAPWGSVFGRSDTSGYEENAGSSETAENDLSEAGTSSEASTATSAETSTSTSAETETVSQQQEEAVKPVDADVAPRTKDEVESYLNVNGRVSITEADIHLAANEIAVQNGYKDLDYRVYTGNDPDWIYPGGELLLPGSGSYTVRKGDTIWFLAARQVRKGVEAELVEYDKAVSILKNSTAAGAEKQEAKAALKKIFNESRAKAMRLMAAEALNSAEN
;
A
#
# COMPACT_ATOMS: atom_id res chain seq x y z
N MET A 1 27.86 -77.58 -38.08
CA MET A 1 28.22 -76.38 -37.29
C MET A 1 28.78 -75.32 -38.23
N MET A 2 27.97 -74.35 -38.65
CA MET A 2 28.41 -73.23 -39.48
C MET A 2 27.83 -71.95 -38.87
N GLY A 3 28.71 -71.15 -38.27
CA GLY A 3 28.36 -69.87 -37.66
C GLY A 3 28.39 -68.76 -38.70
N THR A 4 27.28 -68.04 -38.86
CA THR A 4 27.19 -66.85 -39.70
C THR A 4 27.48 -65.60 -38.86
N LYS A 5 28.53 -64.88 -39.24
CA LYS A 5 28.96 -63.62 -38.62
C LYS A 5 28.00 -62.48 -39.00
N GLY A 6 27.36 -61.88 -38.01
CA GLY A 6 26.52 -60.69 -38.17
C GLY A 6 27.35 -59.42 -38.42
N ARG A 7 26.96 -58.63 -39.43
CA ARG A 7 27.51 -57.29 -39.69
C ARG A 7 26.76 -56.26 -38.84
N LYS A 8 27.51 -55.36 -38.18
CA LYS A 8 26.94 -54.25 -37.40
C LYS A 8 26.54 -53.08 -38.32
N PRO A 9 25.40 -52.41 -38.05
CA PRO A 9 24.95 -51.27 -38.85
C PRO A 9 25.76 -50.01 -38.55
N VAL A 10 26.11 -49.27 -39.60
CA VAL A 10 26.80 -47.98 -39.54
C VAL A 10 25.76 -46.90 -39.21
N THR A 11 25.88 -46.29 -38.03
CA THR A 11 25.02 -45.17 -37.61
C THR A 11 25.57 -43.85 -38.16
N LYS A 12 24.81 -43.20 -39.06
CA LYS A 12 25.15 -41.85 -39.55
C LYS A 12 24.88 -40.83 -38.45
N LYS A 13 25.93 -40.18 -37.96
CA LYS A 13 25.84 -39.03 -37.03
C LYS A 13 25.09 -37.88 -37.69
N LYS A 14 23.89 -37.57 -37.21
CA LYS A 14 23.19 -36.34 -37.55
C LYS A 14 23.90 -35.16 -36.88
N LYS A 15 24.26 -34.13 -37.64
CA LYS A 15 24.85 -32.91 -37.10
C LYS A 15 23.78 -32.15 -36.29
N PRO A 16 24.11 -31.60 -35.11
CA PRO A 16 23.13 -30.97 -34.24
C PRO A 16 22.73 -29.61 -34.81
N PHE A 17 21.56 -29.56 -35.44
CA PHE A 17 20.90 -28.35 -35.94
C PHE A 17 20.65 -27.31 -34.83
N TRP A 18 20.67 -27.74 -33.57
CA TRP A 18 20.47 -26.91 -32.38
C TRP A 18 21.52 -25.81 -32.20
N LEU A 19 22.77 -26.05 -32.61
CA LEU A 19 23.85 -25.08 -32.48
C LEU A 19 23.64 -23.84 -33.35
N LEU A 20 22.96 -24.00 -34.49
CA LEU A 20 22.66 -22.91 -35.42
C LEU A 20 21.52 -22.01 -34.88
N TRP A 21 20.57 -22.59 -34.15
CA TRP A 21 19.49 -21.86 -33.50
C TRP A 21 20.00 -21.02 -32.31
N LEU A 22 20.93 -21.57 -31.54
CA LEU A 22 21.53 -20.89 -30.39
C LEU A 22 22.38 -19.67 -30.81
N LEU A 23 23.07 -19.76 -31.95
CA LEU A 23 23.84 -18.66 -32.51
C LEU A 23 22.95 -17.53 -33.05
N LEU A 24 21.77 -17.85 -33.59
CA LEU A 24 20.79 -16.86 -34.06
C LEU A 24 20.15 -16.10 -32.88
N LEU A 25 19.90 -16.79 -31.76
CA LEU A 25 19.37 -16.18 -30.53
C LEU A 25 20.41 -15.25 -29.87
N LEU A 26 21.69 -15.61 -29.91
CA LEU A 26 22.78 -14.76 -29.45
C LEU A 26 22.91 -13.47 -30.29
N LEU A 27 22.73 -13.57 -31.62
CA LEU A 27 22.76 -12.41 -32.52
C LEU A 27 21.60 -11.44 -32.27
N LEU A 28 20.41 -11.93 -31.91
CA LEU A 28 19.26 -11.09 -31.55
C LEU A 28 19.49 -10.32 -30.24
N LEU A 29 20.16 -10.93 -29.25
CA LEU A 29 20.47 -10.26 -27.98
C LEU A 29 21.53 -9.17 -28.13
N ILE A 30 22.51 -9.34 -29.03
CA ILE A 30 23.58 -8.35 -29.25
C ILE A 30 23.12 -7.25 -30.23
N GLY A 31 22.29 -7.58 -31.22
CA GLY A 31 21.82 -6.63 -32.24
C GLY A 31 20.72 -5.65 -31.78
N GLY A 32 20.03 -5.94 -30.68
CA GLY A 32 18.92 -5.12 -30.18
C GLY A 32 19.30 -3.79 -29.51
N PHE A 33 20.59 -3.54 -29.25
CA PHE A 33 21.03 -2.39 -28.45
C PHE A 33 21.57 -1.19 -29.24
N ILE A 34 21.67 -1.26 -30.58
CA ILE A 34 22.31 -0.21 -31.39
C ILE A 34 21.29 0.73 -32.08
N GLY A 35 19.98 0.47 -31.95
CA GLY A 35 18.94 1.23 -32.65
C GLY A 35 18.21 2.30 -31.84
N TRP A 36 18.61 2.59 -30.59
CA TRP A 36 17.86 3.46 -29.69
C TRP A 36 18.70 4.63 -29.17
N ASP A 37 19.27 5.42 -30.09
CA ASP A 37 19.62 6.81 -29.80
C ASP A 37 19.66 7.63 -31.10
N LEU A 38 19.30 8.93 -31.01
CA LEU A 38 19.20 9.95 -32.06
C LEU A 38 17.88 10.08 -32.86
N SER A 39 16.74 10.11 -32.16
CA SER A 39 15.69 11.08 -32.54
C SER A 39 15.15 11.77 -31.28
N GLY A 40 15.76 12.92 -30.95
CA GLY A 40 15.49 13.72 -29.76
C GLY A 40 14.09 14.34 -29.69
N LYS A 41 13.06 13.52 -29.54
CA LYS A 41 11.69 13.91 -29.13
C LYS A 41 11.08 12.80 -28.28
N ALA A 42 11.41 12.76 -27.00
CA ALA A 42 10.66 11.97 -26.02
C ALA A 42 9.39 12.74 -25.60
N PRO A 43 8.19 12.13 -25.65
CA PRO A 43 6.91 12.81 -25.41
C PRO A 43 6.51 12.95 -23.92
N TRP A 44 7.44 12.85 -22.98
CA TRP A 44 7.13 12.80 -21.54
C TRP A 44 7.43 14.11 -20.77
N GLY A 45 7.40 15.25 -21.48
CA GLY A 45 7.86 16.54 -20.96
C GLY A 45 6.79 17.51 -20.41
N SER A 46 5.59 17.06 -20.01
CA SER A 46 4.52 18.03 -19.65
C SER A 46 3.62 17.67 -18.46
N VAL A 47 4.09 16.90 -17.46
CA VAL A 47 3.26 16.60 -16.26
C VAL A 47 3.81 17.17 -14.94
N PHE A 48 4.99 17.81 -14.95
CA PHE A 48 5.48 18.55 -13.77
C PHE A 48 5.53 20.05 -14.03
N GLY A 49 4.35 20.65 -14.15
CA GLY A 49 4.13 22.09 -14.06
C GLY A 49 3.89 22.51 -12.61
N ARG A 50 4.98 22.80 -11.91
CA ARG A 50 5.20 23.98 -11.05
C ARG A 50 3.94 24.74 -10.58
N SER A 51 3.58 24.62 -9.30
CA SER A 51 2.80 25.64 -8.59
C SER A 51 3.70 26.28 -7.52
N ASP A 52 4.34 27.37 -7.93
CA ASP A 52 5.01 28.30 -7.04
C ASP A 52 3.97 29.08 -6.21
N THR A 53 4.32 29.22 -4.94
CA THR A 53 3.89 30.19 -3.96
C THR A 53 3.73 31.62 -4.50
N SER A 54 2.52 32.20 -4.42
CA SER A 54 2.26 33.64 -4.22
C SER A 54 0.76 33.80 -3.93
N GLY A 55 0.37 34.38 -2.80
CA GLY A 55 0.11 35.82 -2.70
C GLY A 55 -1.40 36.06 -2.73
N TYR A 56 -2.05 36.02 -1.56
CA TYR A 56 -3.42 36.51 -1.40
C TYR A 56 -3.38 38.04 -1.45
N GLU A 57 -3.68 38.60 -2.62
CA GLU A 57 -4.13 39.99 -2.75
C GLU A 57 -5.65 39.99 -2.94
N GLU A 58 -6.33 40.73 -2.06
CA GLU A 58 -7.69 41.22 -2.27
C GLU A 58 -7.74 42.01 -3.58
N ASN A 59 -8.70 41.71 -4.45
CA ASN A 59 -9.33 42.81 -5.18
C ASN A 59 -10.78 42.51 -5.54
N ALA A 60 -11.57 43.55 -5.35
CA ALA A 60 -13.00 43.61 -5.45
C ALA A 60 -13.48 43.69 -6.91
N GLY A 61 -14.71 43.21 -7.10
CA GLY A 61 -15.71 44.01 -7.82
C GLY A 61 -16.05 43.60 -9.25
N SER A 62 -17.38 43.56 -9.45
CA SER A 62 -18.12 43.67 -10.71
C SER A 62 -18.04 42.51 -11.69
N SER A 63 -19.09 42.17 -12.45
CA SER A 63 -20.52 42.51 -12.54
C SER A 63 -20.98 41.82 -13.83
N GLU A 64 -22.29 41.65 -14.00
CA GLU A 64 -23.03 41.25 -15.21
C GLU A 64 -23.27 39.73 -15.36
N THR A 65 -24.41 39.23 -14.87
CA THR A 65 -25.75 39.17 -15.52
C THR A 65 -25.79 38.31 -16.78
N ALA A 66 -26.34 37.10 -16.62
CA ALA A 66 -27.21 36.49 -17.62
C ALA A 66 -28.29 35.71 -16.89
N GLU A 67 -29.48 36.26 -16.97
CA GLU A 67 -30.76 35.72 -16.54
C GLU A 67 -31.06 34.42 -17.29
N ASN A 68 -31.64 33.44 -16.60
CA ASN A 68 -32.61 32.57 -17.26
C ASN A 68 -33.67 32.12 -16.26
N ASP A 69 -34.89 32.57 -16.55
CA ASP A 69 -36.19 32.21 -16.01
C ASP A 69 -36.37 30.68 -15.90
N LEU A 70 -36.88 30.10 -14.79
CA LEU A 70 -38.26 30.10 -14.27
C LEU A 70 -39.26 29.22 -15.05
N SER A 71 -39.62 28.09 -14.42
CA SER A 71 -40.95 27.46 -14.39
C SER A 71 -40.90 26.32 -13.35
N GLU A 72 -41.30 26.51 -12.09
CA GLU A 72 -42.67 26.46 -11.55
C GLU A 72 -43.52 25.23 -11.92
N ALA A 73 -43.71 24.35 -10.92
CA ALA A 73 -44.97 23.70 -10.52
C ALA A 73 -44.65 22.79 -9.32
N GLY A 74 -45.02 23.13 -8.08
CA GLY A 74 -46.32 22.77 -7.47
C GLY A 74 -46.28 21.30 -6.99
N THR A 75 -46.35 20.98 -5.70
CA THR A 75 -47.62 20.97 -4.94
C THR A 75 -47.36 20.55 -3.48
N SER A 76 -48.22 21.10 -2.63
CA SER A 76 -48.36 21.17 -1.17
C SER A 76 -48.73 19.91 -0.36
N SER A 77 -48.59 20.08 0.98
CA SER A 77 -49.46 19.56 2.08
C SER A 77 -49.17 18.12 2.54
N GLU A 78 -49.15 17.70 3.82
CA GLU A 78 -49.78 18.11 5.10
C GLU A 78 -48.79 17.76 6.25
N ALA A 79 -48.49 18.61 7.24
CA ALA A 79 -49.23 18.89 8.48
C ALA A 79 -49.56 17.68 9.38
N SER A 80 -48.86 17.58 10.53
CA SER A 80 -49.39 17.00 11.79
C SER A 80 -48.61 17.52 13.01
N THR A 81 -49.17 18.57 13.61
CA THR A 81 -49.28 18.88 15.04
C THR A 81 -49.72 17.65 15.86
N ALA A 82 -49.58 17.49 17.17
CA ALA A 82 -49.07 18.21 18.33
C ALA A 82 -48.99 17.18 19.49
N THR A 83 -48.29 17.47 20.59
CA THR A 83 -48.85 17.51 21.97
C THR A 83 -47.78 17.31 23.06
N SER A 84 -47.75 18.29 23.94
CA SER A 84 -46.98 18.52 25.16
C SER A 84 -47.14 17.46 26.25
N ALA A 85 -46.13 17.33 27.12
CA ALA A 85 -46.29 17.50 28.57
C ALA A 85 -44.94 17.61 29.27
N GLU A 86 -44.89 18.59 30.17
CA GLU A 86 -43.81 18.99 31.06
C GLU A 86 -43.45 17.89 32.07
N THR A 87 -42.21 17.86 32.56
CA THR A 87 -41.92 17.74 34.00
C THR A 87 -40.50 18.22 34.26
N SER A 88 -40.42 19.40 34.86
CA SER A 88 -39.26 19.92 35.58
C SER A 88 -39.01 19.06 36.81
N THR A 89 -37.78 18.62 37.04
CA THR A 89 -37.25 18.42 38.41
C THR A 89 -35.75 18.63 38.41
N SER A 90 -35.36 19.78 38.98
CA SER A 90 -34.01 20.06 39.44
C SER A 90 -33.54 18.99 40.42
N THR A 91 -32.33 18.46 40.24
CA THR A 91 -31.52 17.98 41.36
C THR A 91 -30.06 18.20 41.02
N SER A 92 -29.52 19.27 41.59
CA SER A 92 -28.09 19.49 41.77
C SER A 92 -27.53 18.37 42.63
N ALA A 93 -26.59 17.61 42.09
CA ALA A 93 -25.59 16.89 42.85
C ALA A 93 -24.29 16.99 42.07
N GLU A 94 -23.61 18.10 42.29
CA GLU A 94 -22.20 18.31 42.01
C GLU A 94 -21.42 17.23 42.78
N THR A 95 -21.04 16.17 42.08
CA THR A 95 -20.02 15.24 42.53
C THR A 95 -18.89 15.35 41.53
N GLU A 96 -17.88 16.13 41.90
CA GLU A 96 -16.54 16.07 41.33
C GLU A 96 -16.02 14.63 41.46
N THR A 97 -16.40 13.79 40.51
CA THR A 97 -15.75 12.51 40.32
C THR A 97 -14.47 12.81 39.58
N VAL A 98 -13.41 13.05 40.35
CA VAL A 98 -12.02 12.97 39.91
C VAL A 98 -11.89 11.62 39.20
N SER A 99 -12.01 11.65 37.88
CA SER A 99 -11.77 10.51 37.01
C SER A 99 -10.29 10.23 37.09
N GLN A 100 -9.91 9.38 38.03
CA GLN A 100 -8.66 8.67 37.98
C GLN A 100 -8.74 7.84 36.71
N GLN A 101 -8.14 8.37 35.64
CA GLN A 101 -7.78 7.62 34.45
C GLN A 101 -6.86 6.50 34.92
N GLN A 102 -7.49 5.42 35.36
CA GLN A 102 -6.85 4.14 35.56
C GLN A 102 -6.40 3.74 34.17
N GLU A 103 -5.09 3.85 33.96
CA GLU A 103 -4.37 3.47 32.75
C GLU A 103 -4.66 1.97 32.52
N GLU A 104 -5.78 1.68 31.85
CA GLU A 104 -6.21 0.33 31.55
C GLU A 104 -5.11 -0.28 30.68
N ALA A 105 -4.47 -1.33 31.21
CA ALA A 105 -3.42 -2.05 30.51
C ALA A 105 -3.93 -2.43 29.12
N VAL A 106 -3.33 -1.80 28.10
CA VAL A 106 -3.71 -1.96 26.69
C VAL A 106 -3.68 -3.45 26.36
N LYS A 107 -4.85 -4.03 26.18
CA LYS A 107 -4.96 -5.45 25.79
C LYS A 107 -4.30 -5.61 24.42
N PRO A 108 -3.57 -6.73 24.19
CA PRO A 108 -2.96 -6.97 22.90
C PRO A 108 -4.05 -6.98 21.81
N VAL A 109 -3.91 -6.11 20.82
CA VAL A 109 -4.86 -5.98 19.70
C VAL A 109 -4.73 -7.23 18.83
N ASP A 110 -5.85 -7.94 18.63
CA ASP A 110 -5.89 -9.06 17.68
C ASP A 110 -5.77 -8.52 16.25
N ALA A 111 -4.60 -8.71 15.64
CA ALA A 111 -4.30 -8.21 14.31
C ALA A 111 -5.18 -8.80 13.21
N ASP A 112 -5.85 -9.92 13.47
CA ASP A 112 -6.71 -10.62 12.52
C ASP A 112 -8.20 -10.22 12.64
N VAL A 113 -8.55 -9.34 13.57
CA VAL A 113 -9.92 -8.84 13.76
C VAL A 113 -9.97 -7.35 13.43
N ALA A 114 -10.97 -6.95 12.64
CA ALA A 114 -11.17 -5.56 12.29
C ALA A 114 -11.53 -4.73 13.55
N PRO A 115 -10.81 -3.61 13.80
CA PRO A 115 -11.14 -2.72 14.90
C PRO A 115 -12.53 -2.10 14.67
N ARG A 116 -13.28 -1.92 15.76
CA ARG A 116 -14.68 -1.46 15.74
C ARG A 116 -14.85 -0.06 16.32
N THR A 117 -13.96 0.34 17.21
CA THR A 117 -13.98 1.66 17.85
C THR A 117 -12.83 2.52 17.36
N LYS A 118 -12.94 3.84 17.54
CA LYS A 118 -11.88 4.78 17.19
C LYS A 118 -10.57 4.48 17.94
N ASP A 119 -10.67 4.17 19.23
CA ASP A 119 -9.50 3.87 20.07
C ASP A 119 -8.84 2.54 19.66
N GLU A 120 -9.64 1.54 19.25
CA GLU A 120 -9.12 0.30 18.67
C GLU A 120 -8.41 0.57 17.34
N VAL A 121 -8.95 1.44 16.48
CA VAL A 121 -8.31 1.83 15.22
C VAL A 121 -6.98 2.54 15.49
N GLU A 122 -6.94 3.51 16.39
CA GLU A 122 -5.71 4.23 16.74
C GLU A 122 -4.65 3.29 17.31
N SER A 123 -5.05 2.37 18.19
CA SER A 123 -4.17 1.33 18.73
C SER A 123 -3.74 0.32 17.66
N TYR A 124 -4.60 0.03 16.69
CA TYR A 124 -4.28 -0.84 15.57
C TYR A 124 -3.27 -0.21 14.61
N LEU A 125 -3.36 1.09 14.38
CA LEU A 125 -2.47 1.80 13.46
C LEU A 125 -1.15 2.21 14.11
N ASN A 126 -1.11 2.25 15.45
CA ASN A 126 0.12 2.48 16.19
C ASN A 126 0.82 1.15 16.53
N VAL A 127 1.86 0.83 15.77
CA VAL A 127 2.63 -0.41 15.95
C VAL A 127 3.73 -0.16 16.99
N ASN A 128 3.60 -0.83 18.14
CA ASN A 128 4.56 -0.83 19.25
C ASN A 128 4.92 0.56 19.79
N GLY A 129 4.05 1.58 19.65
CA GLY A 129 4.35 2.94 20.10
C GLY A 129 5.37 3.68 19.25
N ARG A 130 5.83 3.10 18.13
CA ARG A 130 6.98 3.60 17.36
C ARG A 130 6.61 4.03 15.95
N VAL A 131 5.67 3.33 15.33
CA VAL A 131 5.30 3.54 13.94
C VAL A 131 3.80 3.77 13.88
N SER A 132 3.41 4.92 13.33
CA SER A 132 2.02 5.19 13.00
C SER A 132 1.80 4.90 11.52
N ILE A 133 0.91 3.96 11.22
CA ILE A 133 0.43 3.66 9.87
C ILE A 133 -0.59 4.71 9.49
N THR A 134 -0.36 5.38 8.36
CA THR A 134 -1.25 6.44 7.88
C THR A 134 -2.33 5.88 6.97
N GLU A 135 -3.44 6.61 6.84
CA GLU A 135 -4.48 6.30 5.87
C GLU A 135 -3.92 6.21 4.43
N ALA A 136 -2.96 7.06 4.09
CA ALA A 136 -2.30 7.03 2.78
C ALA A 136 -1.55 5.70 2.54
N ASP A 137 -0.89 5.15 3.57
CA ASP A 137 -0.21 3.84 3.47
C ASP A 137 -1.24 2.72 3.20
N ILE A 138 -2.38 2.76 3.90
CA ILE A 138 -3.48 1.79 3.73
C ILE A 138 -4.11 1.91 2.34
N HIS A 139 -4.39 3.14 1.90
CA HIS A 139 -5.02 3.42 0.63
C HIS A 139 -4.17 2.91 -0.55
N LEU A 140 -2.85 3.16 -0.53
CA LEU A 140 -1.94 2.63 -1.54
C LEU A 140 -1.94 1.09 -1.57
N ALA A 141 -1.93 0.45 -0.40
CA ALA A 141 -1.99 -1.01 -0.31
C ALA A 141 -3.36 -1.58 -0.76
N ALA A 142 -4.45 -0.86 -0.48
CA ALA A 142 -5.79 -1.23 -0.91
C ALA A 142 -5.93 -1.16 -2.43
N ASN A 143 -5.38 -0.11 -3.06
CA ASN A 143 -5.32 0.00 -4.53
C ASN A 143 -4.48 -1.11 -5.15
N GLU A 144 -3.33 -1.46 -4.55
CA GLU A 144 -2.50 -2.57 -4.99
C GLU A 144 -3.30 -3.89 -4.99
N ILE A 145 -4.02 -4.19 -3.90
CA ILE A 145 -4.88 -5.38 -3.78
C ILE A 145 -6.02 -5.34 -4.82
N ALA A 146 -6.72 -4.21 -4.95
CA ALA A 146 -7.85 -4.08 -5.85
C ALA A 146 -7.44 -4.35 -7.31
N VAL A 147 -6.42 -3.64 -7.80
CA VAL A 147 -5.93 -3.77 -9.17
C VAL A 147 -5.38 -5.17 -9.44
N GLN A 148 -4.63 -5.75 -8.51
CA GLN A 148 -4.08 -7.11 -8.66
C GLN A 148 -5.16 -8.18 -8.81
N ASN A 149 -6.36 -7.93 -8.27
CA ASN A 149 -7.49 -8.86 -8.32
C ASN A 149 -8.55 -8.49 -9.38
N GLY A 150 -8.24 -7.56 -10.29
CA GLY A 150 -9.12 -7.19 -11.40
C GLY A 150 -10.31 -6.29 -11.01
N TYR A 151 -10.24 -5.64 -9.86
CA TYR A 151 -11.17 -4.58 -9.47
C TYR A 151 -10.73 -3.23 -10.06
N LYS A 152 -11.65 -2.26 -10.06
CA LYS A 152 -11.30 -0.86 -10.35
C LYS A 152 -10.40 -0.30 -9.25
N ASP A 153 -9.54 0.64 -9.62
CA ASP A 153 -8.71 1.42 -8.69
C ASP A 153 -9.62 2.31 -7.81
N LEU A 154 -9.31 2.49 -6.51
CA LEU A 154 -10.08 3.36 -5.61
C LEU A 154 -9.94 4.83 -5.99
N ASP A 155 -8.81 5.21 -6.63
CA ASP A 155 -8.58 6.56 -7.16
C ASP A 155 -9.30 6.83 -8.50
N TYR A 156 -10.08 5.86 -9.01
CA TYR A 156 -10.79 5.94 -10.29
C TYR A 156 -9.89 6.18 -11.52
N ARG A 157 -8.57 5.99 -11.43
CA ARG A 157 -7.69 6.14 -12.60
C ARG A 157 -7.93 5.05 -13.65
N VAL A 158 -8.36 3.88 -13.18
CA VAL A 158 -8.77 2.74 -14.00
C VAL A 158 -10.26 2.51 -13.81
N TYR A 159 -11.07 2.87 -14.80
CA TYR A 159 -12.55 2.77 -14.75
C TYR A 159 -13.09 1.39 -15.14
N THR A 160 -12.23 0.42 -15.42
CA THR A 160 -12.61 -0.94 -15.82
C THR A 160 -12.40 -1.90 -14.66
N GLY A 161 -13.37 -2.79 -14.41
CA GLY A 161 -13.28 -3.81 -13.37
C GLY A 161 -14.51 -3.82 -12.46
N ASN A 162 -14.57 -4.81 -11.57
CA ASN A 162 -15.61 -4.88 -10.54
C ASN A 162 -15.36 -3.82 -9.46
N ASP A 163 -16.40 -3.49 -8.70
CA ASP A 163 -16.26 -2.61 -7.55
C ASP A 163 -15.39 -3.27 -6.45
N PRO A 164 -14.29 -2.65 -5.97
CA PRO A 164 -13.48 -3.19 -4.87
C PRO A 164 -14.26 -3.34 -3.56
N ASP A 165 -15.41 -2.68 -3.43
CA ASP A 165 -16.32 -2.89 -2.30
C ASP A 165 -17.08 -4.23 -2.41
N TRP A 166 -17.03 -4.91 -3.55
CA TRP A 166 -17.73 -6.18 -3.81
C TRP A 166 -16.81 -7.40 -3.69
N ILE A 167 -16.20 -7.56 -2.51
CA ILE A 167 -15.55 -8.82 -2.11
C ILE A 167 -16.53 -9.70 -1.34
N TYR A 168 -16.51 -11.01 -1.60
CA TYR A 168 -17.47 -11.95 -1.01
C TYR A 168 -16.75 -13.04 -0.19
N PRO A 169 -17.31 -13.45 0.96
CA PRO A 169 -16.75 -14.54 1.75
C PRO A 169 -16.59 -15.83 0.94
N GLY A 170 -15.47 -16.52 1.13
CA GLY A 170 -15.08 -17.70 0.37
C GLY A 170 -14.40 -17.40 -0.97
N GLY A 171 -14.41 -16.14 -1.44
CA GLY A 171 -13.60 -15.71 -2.57
C GLY A 171 -12.11 -15.74 -2.26
N GLU A 172 -11.28 -15.91 -3.27
CA GLU A 172 -9.82 -15.81 -3.15
C GLU A 172 -9.34 -14.43 -3.63
N LEU A 173 -8.50 -13.79 -2.82
CA LEU A 173 -7.79 -12.57 -3.16
C LEU A 173 -6.28 -12.82 -3.12
N LEU A 174 -5.56 -12.36 -4.13
CA LEU A 174 -4.12 -12.27 -4.12
C LEU A 174 -3.70 -11.05 -3.31
N LEU A 175 -3.05 -11.28 -2.16
CA LEU A 175 -2.47 -10.25 -1.31
C LEU A 175 -0.99 -10.01 -1.71
N PRO A 176 -0.57 -8.76 -1.92
CA PRO A 176 0.80 -8.41 -2.22
C PRO A 176 1.81 -8.93 -1.19
N GLY A 177 2.68 -9.85 -1.62
CA GLY A 177 3.73 -10.44 -0.78
C GLY A 177 3.28 -11.57 0.16
N SER A 178 1.99 -11.87 0.27
CA SER A 178 1.46 -12.96 1.12
C SER A 178 0.74 -14.08 0.38
N GLY A 179 0.50 -13.93 -0.93
CA GLY A 179 -0.11 -14.97 -1.76
C GLY A 179 -1.64 -14.94 -1.72
N SER A 180 -2.29 -16.08 -1.95
CA SER A 180 -3.77 -16.17 -1.95
C SER A 180 -4.32 -16.14 -0.52
N TYR A 181 -5.43 -15.42 -0.35
CA TYR A 181 -6.17 -15.27 0.90
C TYR A 181 -7.66 -15.54 0.65
N THR A 182 -8.26 -16.42 1.45
CA THR A 182 -9.70 -16.67 1.41
C THR A 182 -10.44 -15.63 2.24
N VAL A 183 -11.26 -14.81 1.58
CA VAL A 183 -12.07 -13.74 2.18
C VAL A 183 -13.02 -14.32 3.22
N ARG A 184 -13.04 -13.71 4.41
CA ARG A 184 -13.94 -14.06 5.51
C ARG A 184 -15.13 -13.11 5.57
N LYS A 185 -16.16 -13.52 6.31
CA LYS A 185 -17.32 -12.66 6.55
C LYS A 185 -16.90 -11.43 7.34
N GLY A 186 -17.16 -10.25 6.77
CA GLY A 186 -16.84 -8.96 7.37
C GLY A 186 -15.51 -8.37 6.93
N ASP A 187 -14.73 -9.09 6.10
CA ASP A 187 -13.53 -8.51 5.51
C ASP A 187 -13.89 -7.41 4.50
N THR A 188 -13.03 -6.41 4.42
CA THR A 188 -13.03 -5.38 3.39
C THR A 188 -11.62 -5.27 2.81
N ILE A 189 -11.47 -4.80 1.56
CA ILE A 189 -10.13 -4.57 0.99
C ILE A 189 -9.33 -3.59 1.86
N TRP A 190 -9.98 -2.56 2.41
CA TRP A 190 -9.39 -1.61 3.34
C TRP A 190 -8.82 -2.27 4.60
N PHE A 191 -9.59 -3.15 5.25
CA PHE A 191 -9.11 -3.85 6.44
C PHE A 191 -7.96 -4.82 6.09
N LEU A 192 -8.08 -5.57 4.99
CA LEU A 192 -7.02 -6.47 4.53
C LEU A 192 -5.73 -5.71 4.19
N ALA A 193 -5.84 -4.53 3.59
CA ALA A 193 -4.71 -3.63 3.32
C ALA A 193 -4.06 -3.14 4.62
N ALA A 194 -4.84 -2.64 5.57
CA ALA A 194 -4.33 -2.18 6.87
C ALA A 194 -3.60 -3.31 7.61
N ARG A 195 -4.18 -4.52 7.60
CA ARG A 195 -3.58 -5.73 8.15
C ARG A 195 -2.26 -6.09 7.48
N GLN A 196 -2.20 -5.96 6.15
CA GLN A 196 -0.99 -6.26 5.39
C GLN A 196 0.13 -5.26 5.69
N VAL A 197 -0.18 -3.97 5.74
CA VAL A 197 0.80 -2.92 6.11
C VAL A 197 1.29 -3.14 7.54
N ARG A 198 0.38 -3.43 8.49
CA ARG A 198 0.75 -3.71 9.88
C ARG A 198 1.69 -4.90 10.01
N LYS A 199 1.38 -6.04 9.38
CA LYS A 199 2.24 -7.22 9.41
C LYS A 199 3.62 -6.96 8.82
N GLY A 200 3.70 -6.17 7.74
CA GLY A 200 4.96 -5.71 7.16
C GLY A 200 5.78 -4.90 8.16
N VAL A 201 5.17 -3.89 8.77
CA VAL A 201 5.82 -3.03 9.79
C VAL A 201 6.31 -3.84 10.99
N GLU A 202 5.50 -4.77 11.51
CA GLU A 202 5.88 -5.62 12.64
C GLU A 202 7.13 -6.46 12.32
N ALA A 203 7.21 -7.06 11.13
CA ALA A 203 8.38 -7.82 10.69
C ALA A 203 9.60 -6.91 10.46
N GLU A 204 9.41 -5.77 9.79
CA GLU A 204 10.47 -4.81 9.51
C GLU A 204 11.04 -4.17 10.78
N LEU A 205 10.23 -3.95 11.82
CA LEU A 205 10.71 -3.43 13.11
C LEU A 205 11.70 -4.39 13.78
N VAL A 206 11.47 -5.70 13.68
CA VAL A 206 12.41 -6.71 14.20
C VAL A 206 13.73 -6.66 13.44
N GLU A 207 13.69 -6.56 12.12
CA GLU A 207 14.88 -6.41 11.29
C GLU A 207 15.61 -5.10 11.56
N TYR A 208 14.87 -4.00 11.72
CA TYR A 208 15.39 -2.67 12.06
C TYR A 208 16.14 -2.69 13.39
N ASP A 209 15.53 -3.23 14.45
CA ASP A 209 16.15 -3.26 15.78
C ASP A 209 17.43 -4.10 15.80
N LYS A 210 17.42 -5.24 15.09
CA LYS A 210 18.61 -6.05 14.88
C LYS A 210 19.71 -5.24 14.17
N ALA A 211 19.40 -4.60 13.05
CA ALA A 211 20.36 -3.83 12.27
C ALA A 211 20.95 -2.65 13.08
N VAL A 212 20.10 -1.88 13.77
CA VAL A 212 20.54 -0.77 14.62
C VAL A 212 21.42 -1.24 15.77
N SER A 213 21.10 -2.38 16.39
CA SER A 213 21.93 -2.95 17.47
C SER A 213 23.35 -3.30 17.00
N ILE A 214 23.47 -3.86 15.79
CA ILE A 214 24.77 -4.20 15.17
C ILE A 214 25.56 -2.93 14.86
N LEU A 215 24.91 -1.90 14.32
CA LEU A 215 25.57 -0.64 13.99
C LEU A 215 26.08 0.12 15.22
N LYS A 216 25.32 0.08 16.31
CA LYS A 216 25.72 0.68 17.59
C LYS A 216 26.83 -0.10 18.30
N ASN A 217 27.01 -1.39 18.00
CA ASN A 217 28.07 -2.18 18.59
C ASN A 217 29.43 -1.80 17.99
N SER A 218 30.31 -1.19 18.79
CA SER A 218 31.66 -0.79 18.38
C SER A 218 32.55 -1.97 17.99
N THR A 219 32.27 -3.16 18.54
CA THR A 219 33.06 -4.39 18.31
C THR A 219 32.57 -5.22 17.11
N ALA A 220 31.41 -4.89 16.53
CA ALA A 220 30.87 -5.62 15.38
C ALA A 220 31.79 -5.54 14.17
N ALA A 221 31.93 -6.65 13.45
CA ALA A 221 32.83 -6.74 12.31
C ALA A 221 32.36 -5.83 11.16
N GLY A 222 33.30 -5.36 10.33
CA GLY A 222 32.97 -4.49 9.20
C GLY A 222 31.93 -5.11 8.25
N ALA A 223 32.01 -6.43 8.02
CA ALA A 223 31.04 -7.16 7.20
C ALA A 223 29.62 -7.15 7.81
N GLU A 224 29.50 -7.38 9.12
CA GLU A 224 28.21 -7.36 9.83
C GLU A 224 27.57 -5.97 9.76
N LYS A 225 28.38 -4.91 9.89
CA LYS A 225 27.89 -3.53 9.73
C LYS A 225 27.40 -3.26 8.31
N GLN A 226 28.06 -3.81 7.28
CA GLN A 226 27.58 -3.67 5.90
C GLN A 226 26.25 -4.42 5.69
N GLU A 227 26.10 -5.62 6.26
CA GLU A 227 24.84 -6.36 6.21
C GLU A 227 23.71 -5.59 6.92
N ALA A 228 23.99 -5.02 8.09
CA ALA A 228 23.04 -4.18 8.81
C ALA A 228 22.63 -2.94 8.00
N LYS A 229 23.57 -2.25 7.34
CA LYS A 229 23.27 -1.14 6.42
C LYS A 229 22.43 -1.61 5.23
N ALA A 230 22.70 -2.81 4.68
CA ALA A 230 21.91 -3.37 3.59
C ALA A 230 20.47 -3.67 4.01
N ALA A 231 20.26 -4.21 5.22
CA ALA A 231 18.94 -4.44 5.78
C ALA A 231 18.15 -3.12 5.94
N LEU A 232 18.77 -2.07 6.50
CA LEU A 232 18.11 -0.76 6.62
C LEU A 232 17.80 -0.15 5.26
N LYS A 233 18.68 -0.28 4.26
CA LYS A 233 18.42 0.18 2.88
C LYS A 233 17.24 -0.56 2.27
N LYS A 234 17.11 -1.86 2.52
CA LYS A 234 15.96 -2.65 2.07
C LYS A 234 14.67 -2.11 2.69
N ILE A 235 14.61 -1.92 4.00
CA ILE A 235 13.45 -1.34 4.69
C ILE A 235 13.11 0.05 4.13
N PHE A 236 14.12 0.90 3.92
CA PHE A 236 13.92 2.24 3.34
C PHE A 236 13.26 2.21 1.95
N ASN A 237 13.67 1.27 1.09
CA ASN A 237 13.21 1.20 -0.28
C ASN A 237 11.88 0.45 -0.43
N GLU A 238 11.65 -0.58 0.38
CA GLU A 238 10.57 -1.55 0.16
C GLU A 238 9.40 -1.41 1.15
N SER A 239 9.60 -0.74 2.30
CA SER A 239 8.54 -0.63 3.30
C SER A 239 7.34 0.16 2.78
N ARG A 240 6.14 -0.42 2.95
CA ARG A 240 4.88 0.23 2.61
C ARG A 240 4.56 1.40 3.53
N ALA A 241 5.00 1.36 4.79
CA ALA A 241 4.73 2.42 5.76
C ALA A 241 5.77 3.54 5.62
N LYS A 242 5.30 4.76 5.32
CA LYS A 242 6.18 5.93 5.22
C LYS A 242 7.03 6.15 6.48
N ALA A 243 6.46 5.98 7.67
CA ALA A 243 7.17 6.16 8.93
C ALA A 243 8.35 5.18 9.08
N MET A 244 8.20 3.92 8.68
CA MET A 244 9.29 2.94 8.71
C MET A 244 10.42 3.31 7.75
N ARG A 245 10.09 3.80 6.55
CA ARG A 245 11.10 4.29 5.60
C ARG A 245 11.91 5.44 6.20
N LEU A 246 11.24 6.42 6.82
CA LEU A 246 11.91 7.56 7.45
C LEU A 246 12.83 7.13 8.60
N MET A 247 12.38 6.22 9.47
CA MET A 247 13.21 5.68 10.55
C MET A 247 14.46 4.97 10.01
N ALA A 248 14.31 4.14 8.97
CA ALA A 248 15.44 3.46 8.35
C ALA A 248 16.43 4.44 7.70
N ALA A 249 15.95 5.50 7.05
CA ALA A 249 16.78 6.55 6.48
C ALA A 249 17.58 7.30 7.57
N GLU A 250 16.94 7.66 8.68
CA GLU A 250 17.59 8.33 9.80
C GLU A 250 18.69 7.47 10.42
N ALA A 251 18.43 6.17 10.62
CA ALA A 251 19.40 5.23 11.12
C ALA A 251 20.62 5.05 10.18
N LEU A 252 20.39 5.06 8.86
CA LEU A 252 21.46 5.03 7.87
C LEU A 252 22.33 6.28 7.92
N ASN A 253 21.73 7.47 7.94
CA ASN A 253 22.45 8.74 8.03
C ASN A 253 23.26 8.84 9.33
N SER A 254 22.70 8.36 10.44
CA SER A 254 23.38 8.34 11.74
C SER A 254 24.58 7.40 11.79
N ALA A 255 24.63 6.39 10.91
CA ALA A 255 25.72 5.41 10.83
C ALA A 255 26.83 5.80 9.82
N GLU A 256 26.69 6.95 9.15
CA GLU A 256 27.71 7.52 8.25
C GLU A 256 28.53 8.63 8.90
N ASN A 257 27.98 9.25 9.95
CA ASN A 257 28.67 10.23 10.80
C ASN A 257 29.45 9.55 11.93
#